data_AF-A0A386UJP7-F1
#
_entry.id   AF-A0A386UJP7-F1
#
_cell.length_a   1.000
_cell.length_b   1.000
_cell.length_c   1.000
_cell.angle_alpha   90.00
_cell.angle_beta   90.00
_cell.angle_gamma   90.00
#
_symmetry.space_group_name_H-M   'P 1'
#
loop_
_entity.id
_entity.type
_entity.pdbx_description
1 polymer ?
#
loop_
_entity_poly.entity_id
_entity_poly.type
_entity_poly.pdbx_seq_one_letter_code
_entity_poly.pdbx_strand_id
1 'polypeptide(L)' 'MTKLTPEGRFPVPALIAEAQRELDLRRQFYWARVRAGKMRQDDAHLRIALMEAIVKRLTVTAAL' A
#
# COMPACT_ATOMS: atom_id res chain seq x y z
N MET A 1 7.21 14.32 8.39
CA MET A 1 7.34 13.52 9.62
C MET A 1 5.94 13.27 10.17
N THR A 2 5.48 12.03 10.16
CA THR A 2 4.19 11.66 10.76
C THR A 2 4.30 11.80 12.27
N LYS A 3 3.52 12.71 12.87
CA LYS A 3 3.48 12.86 14.32
C LYS A 3 2.74 11.65 14.92
N LEU A 4 3.43 10.89 15.76
CA LEU A 4 2.81 9.87 16.60
C LEU A 4 1.80 10.57 17.52
N THR A 5 0.64 9.94 17.72
CA THR A 5 -0.26 10.39 18.79
C THR A 5 0.44 10.20 20.15
N PRO A 6 0.02 10.91 21.21
CA PRO A 6 0.58 10.75 22.55
C PRO A 6 0.58 9.30 23.06
N GLU A 7 -0.30 8.45 22.52
CA GLU A 7 -0.41 7.02 22.86
C GLU A 7 0.46 6.09 21.99
N GLY A 8 1.36 6.64 21.18
CA GLY A 8 2.22 5.87 20.28
C GLY A 8 1.50 5.22 19.09
N ARG A 9 0.21 5.56 18.87
CA ARG A 9 -0.56 5.11 17.71
C ARG A 9 -0.35 6.04 16.52
N PHE A 10 -0.24 5.47 15.33
CA PHE A 10 -0.31 6.23 14.10
C PHE A 10 -1.75 6.73 13.88
N PRO A 11 -1.94 8.02 13.57
CA PRO A 11 -3.25 8.50 13.13
C PRO A 11 -3.73 7.70 11.92
N VAL A 12 -5.02 7.39 11.85
CA VAL A 12 -5.62 6.66 10.70
C VAL A 12 -5.30 7.31 9.35
N PRO A 13 -5.35 8.66 9.19
CA PRO A 13 -4.93 9.30 7.94
C PRO A 13 -3.47 9.02 7.58
N ALA A 14 -2.59 8.89 8.57
CA ALA A 14 -1.19 8.58 8.33
C ALA A 14 -0.97 7.12 7.92
N LEU A 15 -1.76 6.19 8.47
CA LEU A 15 -1.76 4.79 8.04
C LEU A 15 -2.23 4.67 6.59
N ILE A 16 -3.28 5.41 6.20
CA ILE A 16 -3.77 5.45 4.82
C ILE A 16 -2.70 6.01 3.88
N ALA A 17 -2.06 7.12 4.25
CA ALA A 17 -1.01 7.74 3.44
C ALA A 17 0.19 6.80 3.25
N GLU A 18 0.59 6.08 4.30
CA GLU A 18 1.68 5.11 4.21
C GLU A 18 1.31 3.88 3.35
N ALA A 19 0.09 3.37 3.51
CA ALA A 19 -0.40 2.27 2.68
C ALA A 19 -0.46 2.66 1.20
N GLN A 20 -0.85 3.90 0.87
CA GLN A 20 -0.83 4.41 -0.49
C GLN A 20 0.61 4.52 -1.03
N ARG A 21 1.54 5.06 -0.24
CA ARG A 21 2.97 5.14 -0.60
C ARG A 21 3.55 3.76 -0.95
N GLU A 22 3.24 2.76 -0.12
CA GLU A 22 3.68 1.38 -0.32
C GLU A 22 3.07 0.77 -1.60
N LEU A 23 1.79 1.02 -1.87
CA LEU A 23 1.15 0.59 -3.12
C LEU A 23 1.88 1.14 -4.35
N ASP A 24 2.20 2.44 -4.35
CA ASP A 24 2.87 3.09 -5.47
C ASP A 24 4.30 2.57 -5.66
N LEU A 25 5.02 2.29 -4.57
CA LEU A 25 6.33 1.63 -4.63
C LEU A 25 6.24 0.22 -5.20
N ARG A 26 5.26 -0.58 -4.75
CA ARG A 26 5.07 -1.96 -5.24
C ARG A 26 4.77 -2.00 -6.72
N ARG A 27 3.97 -1.06 -7.25
CA ARG A 27 3.71 -0.95 -8.69
C ARG A 27 5.01 -0.81 -9.47
N GLN A 28 5.91 0.07 -9.04
CA GLN A 28 7.21 0.27 -9.71
C GLN A 28 8.13 -0.94 -9.53
N PHE A 29 8.26 -1.44 -8.30
CA PHE A 29 9.17 -2.53 -7.97
C PHE A 29 8.77 -3.84 -8.66
N TYR A 30 7.50 -4.24 -8.59
CA TYR A 30 7.03 -5.45 -9.27
C TYR A 30 7.14 -5.34 -10.78
N TRP A 31 6.88 -4.16 -11.36
CA TRP A 31 7.07 -3.99 -12.79
C TRP A 31 8.53 -4.12 -13.23
N ALA A 32 9.47 -3.62 -12.42
CA ALA A 32 10.90 -3.86 -12.65
C ALA A 32 11.25 -5.36 -12.56
N ARG A 33 10.66 -6.09 -11.61
CA ARG A 33 10.88 -7.55 -11.45
C ARG A 33 10.29 -8.37 -12.59
N VAL A 34 9.09 -8.01 -13.07
CA VAL A 34 8.44 -8.64 -14.23
C VAL A 34 9.28 -8.44 -15.49
N ARG A 35 9.72 -7.21 -15.76
CA ARG A 35 10.61 -6.93 -16.91
C ARG A 35 11.94 -7.68 -16.85
N ALA A 36 12.47 -7.91 -15.65
CA ALA A 36 13.68 -8.70 -15.44
C ALA A 36 13.45 -10.22 -15.51
N GLY A 37 12.23 -10.70 -15.77
CA GLY A 37 11.87 -12.13 -15.76
C GLY A 37 11.92 -12.78 -14.37
N LYS A 38 11.99 -11.98 -13.30
CA LYS A 38 12.15 -12.45 -11.91
C LYS A 38 10.83 -12.54 -11.14
N MET A 39 9.70 -12.35 -11.83
CA MET A 39 8.35 -12.40 -11.29
C MET A 39 7.36 -12.60 -12.43
N ARG A 40 6.33 -13.43 -12.25
CA ARG A 40 5.24 -13.54 -13.23
C ARG A 40 4.35 -12.30 -13.15
N GLN A 41 3.83 -11.87 -14.30
CA GLN A 41 2.94 -10.71 -14.37
C GLN A 41 1.67 -10.91 -13.53
N ASP A 42 1.07 -12.10 -13.57
CA ASP A 42 -0.14 -12.42 -12.79
C ASP A 42 0.10 -12.26 -11.28
N ASP A 43 1.26 -12.70 -10.79
CA ASP A 43 1.61 -12.58 -9.37
C ASP A 43 1.77 -11.10 -8.97
N ALA A 44 2.31 -10.27 -9.87
CA ALA A 44 2.46 -8.83 -9.65
C ALA A 44 1.10 -8.15 -9.57
N HIS A 45 0.21 -8.46 -10.50
CA HIS A 45 -1.16 -7.95 -10.51
C HIS A 45 -1.94 -8.36 -9.25
N LEU A 46 -1.87 -9.64 -8.85
CA LEU A 46 -2.55 -10.12 -7.65
C LEU A 46 -2.09 -9.38 -6.39
N ARG A 47 -0.78 -9.21 -6.23
CA ARG A 47 -0.22 -8.52 -5.05
C ARG A 47 -0.56 -7.03 -5.02
N ILE A 48 -0.62 -6.38 -6.20
CA ILE A 48 -1.07 -4.98 -6.32
C ILE A 48 -2.55 -4.88 -5.94
N ALA A 49 -3.40 -5.74 -6.48
CA ALA A 49 -4.84 -5.75 -6.20
C ALA A 49 -5.15 -5.97 -4.71
N LEU A 50 -4.41 -6.86 -4.03
CA LEU A 50 -4.54 -7.05 -2.58
C LEU A 50 -4.17 -5.78 -1.80
N MET A 51 -3.10 -5.09 -2.20
CA MET A 51 -2.69 -3.85 -1.54
C MET A 51 -3.70 -2.71 -1.80
N GLU A 52 -4.25 -2.61 -3.01
CA GLU A 52 -5.34 -1.67 -3.34
C GLU A 52 -6.59 -1.93 -2.47
N ALA A 53 -6.94 -3.20 -2.25
CA ALA A 53 -8.06 -3.56 -1.39
C ALA A 53 -7.81 -3.15 0.08
N ILE A 54 -6.58 -3.28 0.58
CA ILE A 54 -6.19 -2.79 1.92
C ILE A 54 -6.36 -1.28 2.01
N VAL A 55 -5.82 -0.51 1.05
CA VAL A 55 -5.97 0.95 1.02
C VAL A 55 -7.44 1.34 1.00
N LYS A 56 -8.25 0.72 0.13
CA LYS A 56 -9.68 0.98 0.04
C LYS A 56 -10.40 0.71 1.36
N ARG A 57 -10.10 -0.40 2.03
CA ARG A 57 -10.73 -0.76 3.31
C ARG A 57 -10.37 0.24 4.42
N LEU A 58 -9.11 0.67 4.49
CA LEU A 58 -8.66 1.68 5.46
C LEU A 58 -9.38 3.01 5.23
N THR A 59 -9.47 3.46 3.98
CA THR A 59 -10.17 4.71 3.62
C THR A 59 -11.65 4.68 3.95
N VAL A 60 -12.36 3.58 3.63
CA VAL A 60 -13.79 3.45 3.98
C VAL A 60 -14.00 3.44 5.49
N THR A 61 -13.16 2.71 6.23
CA THR A 61 -13.27 2.64 7.70
C THR A 61 -13.03 4.01 8.35
N ALA A 62 -12.17 4.84 7.78
CA ALA A 62 -11.89 6.19 8.28
C ALA A 62 -12.99 7.22 7.99
N ALA A 63 -13.88 6.93 7.04
CA ALA A 63 -15.00 7.81 6.65
C ALA A 63 -16.31 7.49 7.38
N LEU A 64 -16.33 6.44 8.21
CA LEU A 64 -17.44 6.04 9.08
C LEU A 64 -17.26 6.66 10.47
#